data_AF-A0A6A1PZS2-F1
#
_entry.id   AF-A0A6A1PZS2-F1
#
_cell.length_a   1.000
_cell.length_b   1.000
_cell.length_c   1.000
_cell.angle_alpha   90.00
_cell.angle_beta   90.00
_cell.angle_gamma   90.00
#
_symmetry.space_group_name_H-M   'P 1'
#
loop_
_entity.id
_entity.type
_entity.pdbx_description
1 polymer ?
#
loop_
_entity_poly.entity_id
_entity_poly.type
_entity_poly.pdbx_seq_one_letter_code
_entity_poly.pdbx_strand_id
1 'polypeptide(L)'
;MDEDVRIFFYQSSYDAEQVPQALRRLRPRTRKVKSASPQGAGFDRMAAPRAEALFDFTGNSKLELNFKVGDVIFLLSRINKDWLEGTVRGTTGIFPVSFVKILKDFPEEDDPTNWLRCYYYEDTISTIKDIAVEEDLKSTPLFKDLLELMRREFRREDIALNYQDAEGDLVRLLSDEDVRLMVKWAQGLPSQKHLFPWKLHITQQDNYKVYNTVP
;
A
#
# COMPACT_ATOMS: atom_id res chain seq x y z
N MET A 1 -17.59 34.61 -7.55
CA MET A 1 -16.65 33.54 -7.95
C MET A 1 -17.18 32.27 -7.35
N ASP A 2 -17.41 31.29 -8.20
CA ASP A 2 -17.88 29.96 -7.82
C ASP A 2 -16.92 29.31 -6.81
N GLU A 3 -17.44 28.56 -5.87
CA GLU A 3 -16.64 27.87 -4.84
C GLU A 3 -15.77 26.81 -5.48
N ASP A 4 -16.29 26.11 -6.48
CA ASP A 4 -15.54 25.11 -7.27
C ASP A 4 -14.36 25.74 -8.02
N VAL A 5 -14.55 26.95 -8.56
CA VAL A 5 -13.48 27.70 -9.24
C VAL A 5 -12.43 28.17 -8.23
N ARG A 6 -12.84 28.57 -7.03
CA ARG A 6 -11.89 28.95 -5.97
C ARG A 6 -11.07 27.76 -5.50
N ILE A 7 -11.69 26.59 -5.32
CA ILE A 7 -11.02 25.36 -4.91
C ILE A 7 -10.03 24.92 -5.99
N PHE A 8 -10.40 25.02 -7.27
CA PHE A 8 -9.53 24.66 -8.40
C PHE A 8 -8.22 25.46 -8.46
N PHE A 9 -8.26 26.75 -8.13
CA PHE A 9 -7.05 27.61 -8.13
C PHE A 9 -6.34 27.69 -6.77
N TYR A 10 -6.88 27.07 -5.73
CA TYR A 10 -6.29 27.08 -4.40
C TYR A 10 -5.18 26.01 -4.29
N GLN A 11 -4.04 26.38 -3.72
CA GLN A 11 -2.97 25.43 -3.45
C GLN A 11 -3.40 24.49 -2.31
N SER A 12 -3.70 23.23 -2.64
CA SER A 12 -4.04 22.22 -1.64
C SER A 12 -2.81 21.86 -0.79
N SER A 13 -3.06 21.16 0.34
CA SER A 13 -1.99 20.59 1.16
C SER A 13 -1.06 19.69 0.33
N TYR A 14 -1.64 18.91 -0.57
CA TYR A 14 -0.92 18.00 -1.45
C TYR A 14 -0.07 18.75 -2.48
N ASP A 15 -0.60 19.83 -3.08
CA ASP A 15 0.17 20.68 -4.00
C ASP A 15 1.39 21.30 -3.32
N ALA A 16 1.25 21.70 -2.06
CA ALA A 16 2.37 22.24 -1.27
C ALA A 16 3.46 21.21 -0.99
N GLU A 17 3.12 19.92 -0.85
CA GLU A 17 4.08 18.82 -0.67
C GLU A 17 4.82 18.47 -1.99
N GLN A 18 4.16 18.62 -3.14
CA GLN A 18 4.77 18.35 -4.45
C GLN A 18 5.82 19.40 -4.87
N VAL A 19 5.65 20.67 -4.53
CA VAL A 19 6.57 21.75 -4.95
C VAL A 19 8.02 21.49 -4.49
N PRO A 20 8.29 21.17 -3.20
CA PRO A 20 9.62 20.74 -2.75
C PRO A 20 10.13 19.50 -3.50
N GLN A 21 9.26 18.54 -3.83
CA GLN A 21 9.64 17.34 -4.57
C GLN A 21 10.12 17.68 -5.99
N ALA A 22 9.41 18.54 -6.72
CA ALA A 22 9.80 19.01 -8.06
C ALA A 22 11.14 19.76 -8.03
N LEU A 23 11.34 20.65 -7.04
CA LEU A 23 12.60 21.37 -6.85
C LEU A 23 13.76 20.43 -6.47
N ARG A 24 13.52 19.38 -5.67
CA ARG A 24 14.50 18.33 -5.35
C ARG A 24 14.90 17.52 -6.58
N ARG A 25 13.97 17.27 -7.52
CA ARG A 25 14.26 16.58 -8.80
C ARG A 25 15.11 17.45 -9.73
N LEU A 26 14.95 18.78 -9.69
CA LEU A 26 15.67 19.73 -10.55
C LEU A 26 17.07 20.11 -10.04
N ARG A 27 17.35 19.99 -8.73
CA ARG A 27 18.69 20.26 -8.20
C ARG A 27 19.61 19.03 -8.39
N PRO A 28 20.78 19.17 -9.05
CA PRO A 28 21.82 18.15 -8.98
C PRO A 28 22.15 17.86 -7.52
N ARG A 29 22.30 16.59 -7.14
CA ARG A 29 22.73 16.22 -5.78
C ARG A 29 24.06 16.92 -5.48
N THR A 30 24.04 17.95 -4.64
CA THR A 30 25.28 18.47 -4.06
C THR A 30 25.86 17.34 -3.22
N ARG A 31 27.09 16.93 -3.58
CA ARG A 31 27.81 15.82 -2.98
C ARG A 31 27.99 16.07 -1.48
N LYS A 32 27.07 15.58 -0.64
CA LYS A 32 27.35 15.36 0.78
C LYS A 32 28.23 14.11 0.86
N VAL A 33 29.49 14.29 1.25
CA VAL A 33 30.38 13.19 1.61
C VAL A 33 29.83 12.56 2.88
N LYS A 34 29.07 11.47 2.75
CA LYS A 34 28.94 10.41 3.76
C LYS A 34 28.82 9.07 3.03
N SER A 35 29.63 8.13 3.53
CA SER A 35 29.85 6.72 3.17
C SER A 35 28.88 6.06 2.18
N ALA A 36 29.47 5.36 1.22
CA ALA A 36 28.82 4.62 0.15
C ALA A 36 27.72 3.65 0.62
N SER A 37 26.57 3.74 -0.03
CA SER A 37 25.67 2.62 -0.31
C SER A 37 25.49 2.58 -1.82
N PRO A 38 25.68 1.42 -2.49
CA PRO A 38 25.70 1.37 -3.95
C PRO A 38 24.31 1.64 -4.53
N GLN A 39 24.36 2.20 -5.73
CA GLN A 39 23.28 2.83 -6.46
C GLN A 39 22.28 1.83 -7.06
N GLY A 40 20.99 2.11 -6.87
CA GLY A 40 19.86 1.56 -7.62
C GLY A 40 18.63 2.50 -7.61
N ALA A 41 18.82 3.78 -7.29
CA ALA A 41 17.80 4.64 -6.67
C ALA A 41 16.82 5.36 -7.63
N GLY A 42 16.67 4.89 -8.87
CA GLY A 42 15.73 5.48 -9.83
C GLY A 42 14.38 4.76 -9.88
N PHE A 43 14.42 3.43 -10.05
CA PHE A 43 13.23 2.59 -10.21
C PHE A 43 12.72 1.98 -8.90
N ASP A 44 13.53 1.97 -7.85
CA ASP A 44 13.20 1.31 -6.58
C ASP A 44 12.53 2.26 -5.57
N ARG A 45 12.29 3.55 -5.89
CA ARG A 45 11.65 4.49 -4.93
C ARG A 45 10.16 4.20 -4.72
N MET A 46 9.49 3.60 -5.68
CA MET A 46 8.07 3.23 -5.61
C MET A 46 7.82 1.79 -5.14
N ALA A 47 8.86 0.97 -4.99
CA ALA A 47 8.69 -0.42 -4.51
C ALA A 47 8.18 -0.45 -3.06
N ALA A 48 7.33 -1.42 -2.69
CA ALA A 48 6.93 -1.55 -1.29
C ALA A 48 8.13 -1.77 -0.36
N PRO A 49 8.12 -1.22 0.87
CA PRO A 49 9.12 -1.54 1.90
C PRO A 49 9.25 -3.06 2.12
N ARG A 50 10.48 -3.57 2.21
CA ARG A 50 10.76 -5.00 2.30
C ARG A 50 12.09 -5.31 2.98
N ALA A 51 12.17 -6.47 3.61
CA ALA A 51 13.36 -6.97 4.26
C ALA A 51 13.61 -8.44 3.89
N GLU A 52 14.85 -8.87 4.01
CA GLU A 52 15.27 -10.26 3.81
C GLU A 52 15.57 -10.90 5.17
N ALA A 53 15.02 -12.08 5.43
CA ALA A 53 15.30 -12.82 6.65
C ALA A 53 16.76 -13.31 6.67
N LEU A 54 17.51 -12.91 7.70
CA LEU A 54 18.89 -13.36 7.94
C LEU A 54 18.94 -14.69 8.71
N PHE A 55 17.90 -14.97 9.48
CA PHE A 55 17.78 -16.17 10.30
C PHE A 55 16.35 -16.70 10.25
N ASP A 56 16.19 -17.98 10.56
CA ASP A 56 14.86 -18.55 10.82
C ASP A 56 14.24 -17.89 12.05
N PHE A 57 12.96 -17.55 11.97
CA PHE A 57 12.19 -17.04 13.09
C PHE A 57 10.88 -17.82 13.21
N THR A 58 10.66 -18.38 14.39
CA THR A 58 9.41 -19.07 14.74
C THR A 58 8.73 -18.27 15.83
N GLY A 59 7.61 -17.66 15.49
CA GLY A 59 6.83 -16.84 16.39
C GLY A 59 6.28 -17.66 17.56
N ASN A 60 6.36 -17.11 18.76
CA ASN A 60 5.92 -17.77 19.98
C ASN A 60 4.43 -17.52 20.27
N SER A 61 3.79 -16.64 19.51
CA SER A 61 2.38 -16.26 19.63
C SER A 61 1.71 -16.16 18.25
N LYS A 62 0.38 -16.16 18.21
CA LYS A 62 -0.40 -15.98 16.97
C LYS A 62 -0.19 -14.61 16.30
N LEU A 63 0.36 -13.63 17.03
CA LEU A 63 0.67 -12.30 16.52
C LEU A 63 2.04 -12.26 15.83
N GLU A 64 2.91 -13.22 16.12
CA GLU A 64 4.26 -13.25 15.59
C GLU A 64 4.33 -13.98 14.26
N LEU A 65 5.13 -13.43 13.35
CA LEU A 65 5.32 -13.99 12.02
C LEU A 65 6.24 -15.20 12.08
N ASN A 66 6.03 -16.15 11.17
CA ASN A 66 6.93 -17.30 11.00
C ASN A 66 7.58 -17.22 9.63
N PHE A 67 8.90 -17.29 9.57
CA PHE A 67 9.64 -17.23 8.31
C PHE A 67 10.97 -17.98 8.37
N LYS A 68 11.50 -18.28 7.19
CA LYS A 68 12.78 -18.96 6.99
C LYS A 68 13.84 -17.99 6.48
N VAL A 69 15.11 -18.30 6.77
CA VAL A 69 16.24 -17.56 6.21
C VAL A 69 16.13 -17.45 4.69
N GLY A 70 16.41 -16.26 4.16
CA GLY A 70 16.26 -15.92 2.74
C GLY A 70 14.84 -15.52 2.32
N ASP A 71 13.83 -15.61 3.21
CA ASP A 71 12.50 -15.11 2.89
C ASP A 71 12.49 -13.58 2.72
N VAL A 72 11.78 -13.11 1.70
CA VAL A 72 11.50 -11.69 1.50
C VAL A 72 10.18 -11.33 2.16
N ILE A 73 10.26 -10.49 3.19
CA ILE A 73 9.12 -10.04 4.00
C ILE A 73 8.77 -8.61 3.57
N PHE A 74 7.52 -8.37 3.20
CA PHE A 74 7.03 -7.02 2.93
C PHE A 74 6.66 -6.33 4.23
N LEU A 75 7.22 -5.14 4.47
CA LEU A 75 7.02 -4.40 5.70
C LEU A 75 5.72 -3.60 5.61
N LEU A 76 4.84 -3.76 6.60
CA LEU A 76 3.52 -3.13 6.63
C LEU A 76 3.47 -1.95 7.62
N SER A 77 4.15 -2.07 8.75
CA SER A 77 4.22 -1.03 9.78
C SER A 77 5.41 -1.24 10.71
N ARG A 78 5.83 -0.18 11.40
CA ARG A 78 6.82 -0.24 12.47
C ARG A 78 6.11 -0.17 13.81
N ILE A 79 6.21 -1.25 14.60
CA ILE A 79 5.58 -1.31 15.93
C ILE A 79 6.41 -0.53 16.95
N ASN A 80 7.73 -0.77 16.96
CA ASN A 80 8.67 -0.04 17.80
C ASN A 80 10.10 -0.13 17.22
N LYS A 81 11.13 0.15 18.03
CA LYS A 81 12.53 0.11 17.60
C LYS A 81 13.03 -1.31 17.27
N ASP A 82 12.47 -2.31 17.94
CA ASP A 82 12.94 -3.69 17.89
C ASP A 82 12.01 -4.60 17.10
N TRP A 83 10.77 -4.16 16.83
CA TRP A 83 9.72 -4.96 16.19
C TRP A 83 9.11 -4.26 14.97
N LEU A 84 8.98 -5.03 13.88
CA LEU A 84 8.29 -4.66 12.65
C LEU A 84 7.07 -5.55 12.46
N GLU A 85 6.07 -5.04 11.77
CA GLU A 85 4.97 -5.81 11.22
C GLU A 85 5.19 -6.02 9.73
N GLY A 86 4.96 -7.23 9.25
CA GLY A 86 5.07 -7.53 7.83
C GLY A 86 4.31 -8.76 7.42
N THR A 87 4.34 -9.02 6.12
CA THR A 87 3.69 -10.18 5.51
C THR A 87 4.68 -11.00 4.69
N VAL A 88 4.54 -12.32 4.77
CA VAL A 88 5.31 -13.28 3.98
C VAL A 88 4.43 -14.50 3.72
N ARG A 89 4.40 -14.95 2.46
CA ARG A 89 3.61 -16.12 2.02
C ARG A 89 2.14 -16.07 2.48
N GLY A 90 1.59 -14.85 2.53
CA GLY A 90 0.23 -14.49 2.99
C GLY A 90 -0.11 -14.82 4.44
N THR A 91 0.92 -14.98 5.27
CA THR A 91 0.81 -14.80 6.71
C THR A 91 1.27 -13.39 7.09
N THR A 92 0.65 -12.80 8.10
CA THR A 92 0.97 -11.45 8.58
C THR A 92 1.19 -11.50 10.08
N GLY A 93 2.17 -10.76 10.56
CA GLY A 93 2.53 -10.74 11.97
C GLY A 93 3.73 -9.86 12.27
N ILE A 94 4.06 -9.76 13.55
CA ILE A 94 5.20 -9.00 14.04
C ILE A 94 6.46 -9.86 14.11
N PHE A 95 7.62 -9.25 13.91
CA PHE A 95 8.91 -9.93 14.02
C PHE A 95 10.03 -8.97 14.42
N PRO A 96 11.12 -9.48 15.00
CA PRO A 96 12.23 -8.66 15.45
C PRO A 96 13.07 -8.12 14.29
N VAL A 97 13.42 -6.83 14.36
CA VAL A 97 14.29 -6.14 13.38
C VAL A 97 15.65 -6.83 13.25
N SER A 98 16.20 -7.37 14.35
CA SER A 98 17.51 -8.02 14.39
C SER A 98 17.60 -9.30 13.55
N PHE A 99 16.47 -9.88 13.15
CA PHE A 99 16.42 -11.12 12.36
C PHE A 99 16.38 -10.87 10.86
N VAL A 100 16.33 -9.60 10.45
CA VAL A 100 16.17 -9.23 9.04
C VAL A 100 17.19 -8.19 8.61
N LYS A 101 17.48 -8.19 7.32
CA LYS A 101 18.20 -7.11 6.63
C LYS A 101 17.20 -6.29 5.85
N ILE A 102 17.06 -5.01 6.21
CA ILE A 102 16.21 -4.09 5.46
C ILE A 102 16.78 -3.93 4.05
N LEU A 103 16.04 -4.38 3.04
CA LEU A 103 16.38 -4.18 1.63
C LEU A 103 15.87 -2.82 1.16
N LYS A 104 14.63 -2.49 1.57
CA LYS A 104 14.01 -1.19 1.37
C LYS A 104 13.24 -0.81 2.63
N ASP A 105 13.63 0.30 3.24
CA ASP A 105 12.95 0.83 4.44
C ASP A 105 11.63 1.53 4.06
N PHE A 106 10.88 1.93 5.09
CA PHE A 106 9.71 2.77 4.92
C PHE A 106 10.07 4.09 4.23
N PRO A 107 9.12 4.73 3.51
CA PRO A 107 9.33 6.04 2.93
C PRO A 107 9.79 7.05 3.99
N GLU A 108 10.68 7.97 3.60
CA GLU A 108 11.09 9.06 4.48
C GLU A 108 9.87 9.97 4.82
N GLU A 109 9.91 10.67 5.95
CA GLU A 109 8.75 11.48 6.42
C GLU A 109 8.31 12.58 5.43
N ASP A 110 9.23 13.02 4.57
CA ASP A 110 9.04 14.04 3.52
C ASP A 110 8.68 13.43 2.15
N ASP A 111 8.48 12.12 2.05
CA ASP A 111 8.08 11.48 0.80
C ASP A 111 6.56 11.66 0.58
N PRO A 112 6.13 12.40 -0.45
CA PRO A 112 4.70 12.64 -0.69
C PRO A 112 3.99 11.43 -1.32
N THR A 113 4.69 10.31 -1.53
CA THR A 113 4.12 9.11 -2.14
C THR A 113 3.06 8.49 -1.24
N ASN A 114 1.83 8.42 -1.74
CA ASN A 114 0.75 7.73 -1.07
C ASN A 114 0.72 6.25 -1.49
N TRP A 115 0.11 5.41 -0.66
CA TRP A 115 0.11 3.97 -0.81
C TRP A 115 -1.31 3.43 -0.74
N LEU A 116 -1.67 2.61 -1.73
CA LEU A 116 -2.92 1.87 -1.75
C LEU A 116 -2.65 0.44 -1.27
N ARG A 117 -3.32 0.05 -0.18
CA ARG A 117 -3.22 -1.31 0.35
C ARG A 117 -4.21 -2.24 -0.33
N CYS A 118 -3.67 -3.32 -0.88
CA CYS A 118 -4.40 -4.34 -1.61
C CYS A 118 -4.27 -5.71 -0.93
N TYR A 119 -5.38 -6.42 -0.81
CA TYR A 119 -5.45 -7.81 -0.37
C TYR A 119 -5.75 -8.67 -1.59
N TYR A 120 -4.83 -9.55 -1.96
CA TYR A 120 -5.03 -10.48 -3.05
C TYR A 120 -5.35 -11.87 -2.50
N TYR A 121 -6.55 -12.36 -2.81
CA TYR A 121 -7.04 -13.66 -2.36
C TYR A 121 -6.77 -14.72 -3.43
N GLU A 122 -5.84 -15.61 -3.11
CA GLU A 122 -5.67 -16.89 -3.80
C GLU A 122 -6.47 -17.98 -3.06
N ASP A 123 -6.61 -19.16 -3.67
CA ASP A 123 -7.50 -20.24 -3.21
C ASP A 123 -7.31 -20.64 -1.73
N THR A 124 -6.10 -20.45 -1.19
CA THR A 124 -5.75 -20.85 0.18
C THR A 124 -5.14 -19.73 1.03
N ILE A 125 -4.76 -18.60 0.43
CA ILE A 125 -3.90 -17.61 1.07
C ILE A 125 -4.31 -16.20 0.60
N SER A 126 -4.36 -15.24 1.53
CA SER A 126 -4.47 -13.82 1.21
C SER A 126 -3.11 -13.14 1.34
N THR A 127 -2.64 -12.46 0.29
CA THR A 127 -1.39 -11.69 0.33
C THR A 127 -1.69 -10.20 0.41
N ILE A 128 -0.87 -9.44 1.15
CA ILE A 128 -1.00 -7.98 1.24
C ILE A 128 0.07 -7.35 0.36
N LYS A 129 -0.33 -6.40 -0.48
CA LYS A 129 0.56 -5.62 -1.34
C LYS A 129 0.21 -4.14 -1.25
N ASP A 130 1.18 -3.33 -0.83
CA ASP A 130 1.07 -1.88 -0.86
C ASP A 130 1.61 -1.36 -2.19
N ILE A 131 0.79 -0.60 -2.92
CA ILE A 131 1.09 -0.06 -4.25
C ILE A 131 1.28 1.45 -4.13
N ALA A 132 2.40 1.96 -4.61
CA ALA A 132 2.64 3.40 -4.65
C ALA A 132 1.70 4.07 -5.66
N VAL A 133 1.03 5.14 -5.22
CA VAL A 133 0.08 5.94 -6.02
C VAL A 133 0.42 7.41 -5.81
N GLU A 134 0.75 8.10 -6.90
CA GLU A 134 1.04 9.54 -6.92
C GLU A 134 -0.26 10.36 -7.10
N GLU A 135 -1.24 10.13 -6.23
CA GLU A 135 -2.52 10.88 -6.18
C GLU A 135 -2.82 11.36 -4.76
N ASP A 136 -3.66 12.40 -4.62
CA ASP A 136 -4.11 12.89 -3.30
C ASP A 136 -4.91 11.79 -2.56
N LEU A 137 -4.69 11.63 -1.25
CA LEU A 137 -5.45 10.70 -0.41
C LEU A 137 -6.97 10.93 -0.40
N LYS A 138 -7.41 12.13 -0.79
CA LYS A 138 -8.82 12.53 -0.91
C LYS A 138 -9.39 12.36 -2.32
N SER A 139 -8.54 12.03 -3.30
CA SER A 139 -9.00 11.78 -4.66
C SER A 139 -9.92 10.56 -4.72
N THR A 140 -10.84 10.58 -5.68
CA THR A 140 -11.69 9.42 -6.00
C THR A 140 -11.29 8.95 -7.39
N PRO A 141 -10.61 7.79 -7.51
CA PRO A 141 -10.20 7.27 -8.81
C PRO A 141 -11.41 6.74 -9.59
N LEU A 142 -11.26 6.59 -10.91
CA LEU A 142 -12.25 5.90 -11.73
C LEU A 142 -12.10 4.38 -11.57
N PHE A 143 -13.20 3.65 -11.71
CA PHE A 143 -13.20 2.18 -11.67
C PHE A 143 -12.26 1.60 -12.73
N LYS A 144 -12.25 2.18 -13.93
CA LYS A 144 -11.36 1.75 -15.02
C LYS A 144 -9.88 1.89 -14.64
N ASP A 145 -9.51 3.00 -14.00
CA ASP A 145 -8.12 3.28 -13.63
C ASP A 145 -7.65 2.32 -12.53
N LEU A 146 -8.50 2.05 -11.54
CA LEU A 146 -8.24 1.01 -10.54
C LEU A 146 -8.07 -0.36 -11.18
N LEU A 147 -8.96 -0.73 -12.11
CA LEU A 147 -8.89 -2.03 -12.78
C LEU A 147 -7.59 -2.16 -13.59
N GLU A 148 -7.20 -1.13 -14.34
CA GLU A 148 -5.97 -1.12 -15.13
C GLU A 148 -4.72 -1.17 -14.22
N LEU A 149 -4.72 -0.40 -13.13
CA LEU A 149 -3.67 -0.43 -12.11
C LEU A 149 -3.50 -1.82 -11.51
N MET A 150 -4.59 -2.45 -11.06
CA MET A 150 -4.53 -3.79 -10.45
C MET A 150 -4.11 -4.85 -11.47
N ARG A 151 -4.61 -4.80 -12.70
CA ARG A 151 -4.20 -5.74 -13.77
C ARG A 151 -2.71 -5.66 -14.05
N ARG A 152 -2.15 -4.45 -14.11
CA ARG A 152 -0.70 -4.23 -14.29
C ARG A 152 0.09 -4.75 -13.10
N GLU A 153 -0.35 -4.44 -11.89
CA GLU A 153 0.38 -4.77 -10.66
C GLU A 153 0.37 -6.27 -10.31
N PHE A 154 -0.74 -6.96 -10.60
CA PHE A 154 -0.89 -8.40 -10.34
C PHE A 154 -0.63 -9.26 -11.58
N ARG A 155 -0.41 -8.64 -12.76
CA ARG A 155 -0.17 -9.33 -14.05
C ARG A 155 -1.26 -10.34 -14.41
N ARG A 156 -2.51 -9.99 -14.12
CA ARG A 156 -3.70 -10.82 -14.37
C ARG A 156 -4.83 -9.97 -14.89
N GLU A 157 -5.61 -10.49 -15.83
CA GLU A 157 -6.77 -9.77 -16.39
C GLU A 157 -8.10 -10.21 -15.79
N ASP A 158 -8.14 -11.44 -15.27
CA ASP A 158 -9.28 -12.18 -14.73
C ASP A 158 -9.50 -11.89 -13.24
N ILE A 159 -9.45 -10.61 -12.87
CA ILE A 159 -9.61 -10.15 -11.50
C ILE A 159 -10.92 -9.39 -11.32
N ALA A 160 -11.49 -9.50 -10.12
CA ALA A 160 -12.54 -8.62 -9.63
C ALA A 160 -12.01 -7.75 -8.50
N LEU A 161 -12.48 -6.50 -8.48
CA LEU A 161 -12.18 -5.54 -7.43
C LEU A 161 -13.32 -5.52 -6.43
N ASN A 162 -12.97 -5.54 -5.15
CA ASN A 162 -13.93 -5.51 -4.06
C ASN A 162 -13.43 -4.56 -2.98
N TYR A 163 -14.35 -4.09 -2.14
CA TYR A 163 -14.02 -3.49 -0.85
C TYR A 163 -14.71 -4.28 0.26
N GLN A 164 -14.29 -4.06 1.51
CA GLN A 164 -14.94 -4.64 2.68
C GLN A 164 -15.80 -3.55 3.35
N ASP A 165 -17.06 -3.86 3.62
CA ASP A 165 -17.99 -2.95 4.30
C ASP A 165 -17.83 -2.98 5.84
N ALA A 166 -18.78 -2.39 6.56
CA ALA A 166 -18.75 -2.27 8.03
C ALA A 166 -18.94 -3.62 8.72
N GLU A 167 -19.75 -4.46 8.09
CA GLU A 167 -20.16 -5.79 8.53
C GLU A 167 -19.06 -6.82 8.26
N GLY A 168 -18.09 -6.47 7.41
CA GLY A 168 -16.96 -7.31 7.04
C GLY A 168 -17.21 -8.12 5.77
N ASP A 169 -18.33 -7.87 5.08
CA ASP A 169 -18.68 -8.53 3.84
C ASP A 169 -17.95 -7.90 2.66
N LEU A 170 -17.57 -8.73 1.69
CA LEU A 170 -16.94 -8.26 0.46
C LEU A 170 -18.01 -7.76 -0.50
N VAL A 171 -17.85 -6.53 -0.98
CA VAL A 171 -18.73 -5.90 -1.96
C VAL A 171 -17.97 -5.67 -3.25
N ARG A 172 -18.46 -6.25 -4.35
CA ARG A 172 -17.84 -6.13 -5.68
C ARG A 172 -18.09 -4.75 -6.27
N LEU A 173 -17.01 -4.12 -6.74
CA LEU A 173 -17.05 -2.86 -7.48
C LEU A 173 -17.35 -3.14 -8.96
N LEU A 174 -18.37 -2.49 -9.52
CA LEU A 174 -18.79 -2.65 -10.91
C LEU A 174 -18.81 -1.33 -11.69
N SER A 175 -18.78 -0.20 -10.99
CA SER A 175 -18.94 1.14 -11.56
C SER A 175 -18.20 2.22 -10.77
N ASP A 176 -18.09 3.41 -11.37
CA ASP A 176 -17.53 4.60 -10.70
C ASP A 176 -18.39 5.04 -9.50
N GLU A 177 -19.69 4.74 -9.51
CA GLU A 177 -20.57 5.02 -8.37
C GLU A 177 -20.22 4.16 -7.16
N ASP A 178 -19.91 2.89 -7.36
CA ASP A 178 -19.48 1.97 -6.30
C ASP A 178 -18.14 2.43 -5.70
N VAL A 179 -17.21 2.86 -6.56
CA VAL A 179 -15.91 3.41 -6.11
C VAL A 179 -16.12 4.66 -5.26
N ARG A 180 -16.99 5.57 -5.69
CA ARG A 180 -17.33 6.76 -4.92
C ARG A 180 -17.97 6.42 -3.57
N LEU A 181 -18.82 5.40 -3.50
CA LEU A 181 -19.40 4.92 -2.24
C LEU A 181 -18.33 4.35 -1.30
N MET A 182 -17.43 3.51 -1.82
CA MET A 182 -16.29 2.97 -1.08
C MET A 182 -15.42 4.10 -0.50
N VAL A 183 -15.02 5.07 -1.32
CA VAL A 183 -14.16 6.19 -0.88
C VAL A 183 -14.88 7.03 0.17
N LYS A 184 -16.16 7.36 -0.04
CA LYS A 184 -16.96 8.13 0.91
C LYS A 184 -17.09 7.42 2.26
N TRP A 185 -17.31 6.10 2.24
CA TRP A 185 -17.44 5.32 3.45
C TRP A 185 -16.14 5.29 4.27
N ALA A 186 -15.00 5.17 3.57
CA ALA A 186 -13.68 5.14 4.21
C ALA A 186 -13.25 6.47 4.86
N GLN A 187 -13.89 7.61 4.54
CA GLN A 187 -13.58 8.90 5.18
C GLN A 187 -13.85 8.91 6.69
N GLY A 188 -14.71 8.00 7.19
CA GLY A 188 -14.97 7.84 8.62
C GLY A 188 -13.97 6.92 9.35
N LEU A 189 -13.08 6.24 8.62
CA LEU A 189 -12.14 5.29 9.21
C LEU A 189 -10.88 6.01 9.75
N PRO A 190 -10.19 5.43 10.75
CA PRO A 190 -8.89 5.94 11.19
C PRO A 190 -7.91 6.01 10.03
N SER A 191 -7.38 7.20 9.76
CA SER A 191 -6.40 7.41 8.70
C SER A 191 -4.99 7.03 9.15
N GLN A 192 -4.20 6.50 8.22
CA GLN A 192 -2.76 6.30 8.39
C GLN A 192 -2.03 7.27 7.47
N LYS A 193 -0.88 7.79 7.91
CA LYS A 193 -0.09 8.73 7.11
C LYS A 193 0.34 8.05 5.80
N HIS A 194 0.12 8.73 4.67
CA HIS A 194 0.42 8.24 3.33
C HIS A 194 -0.26 6.92 2.91
N LEU A 195 -1.30 6.46 3.60
CA LEU A 195 -2.07 5.28 3.19
C LEU A 195 -3.52 5.68 2.90
N PHE A 196 -4.06 5.24 1.77
CA PHE A 196 -5.47 5.42 1.46
C PHE A 196 -6.33 4.75 2.55
N PRO A 197 -7.39 5.42 3.04
CA PRO A 197 -8.22 4.87 4.11
C PRO A 197 -9.08 3.69 3.62
N TRP A 198 -9.38 3.64 2.33
CA TRP A 198 -10.03 2.51 1.67
C TRP A 198 -8.97 1.51 1.19
N LYS A 199 -9.35 0.22 1.22
CA LYS A 199 -8.51 -0.92 0.85
C LYS A 199 -9.19 -1.69 -0.26
N LEU A 200 -8.41 -2.20 -1.21
CA LEU A 200 -8.93 -3.07 -2.26
C LEU A 200 -8.71 -4.53 -1.91
N HIS A 201 -9.73 -5.34 -2.20
CA HIS A 201 -9.75 -6.78 -2.05
C HIS A 201 -9.89 -7.38 -3.45
N ILE A 202 -8.79 -7.95 -3.96
CA ILE A 202 -8.67 -8.47 -5.31
C ILE A 202 -8.89 -9.97 -5.25
N THR A 203 -9.84 -10.45 -6.04
CA THR A 203 -10.21 -11.87 -6.12
C THR A 203 -10.15 -12.31 -7.59
N GLN A 204 -10.09 -13.61 -7.86
CA GLN A 204 -10.39 -14.09 -9.21
C GLN A 204 -11.83 -13.71 -9.57
N GLN A 205 -12.07 -13.34 -10.83
CA GLN A 205 -13.36 -12.85 -11.30
C GLN A 205 -14.51 -13.85 -11.05
N ASP A 206 -14.22 -15.14 -11.17
CA ASP A 206 -15.20 -16.22 -11.02
C ASP A 206 -15.20 -16.85 -9.61
N ASN A 207 -14.37 -16.34 -8.68
CA ASN A 207 -14.36 -16.83 -7.31
C ASN A 207 -15.48 -16.17 -6.48
N TYR A 208 -16.65 -16.82 -6.46
CA TYR A 208 -17.79 -16.35 -5.68
C TYR A 208 -17.79 -16.82 -4.22
N LYS A 209 -16.88 -17.72 -3.82
CA LYS A 209 -16.84 -18.29 -2.46
C LYS A 209 -16.45 -17.27 -1.38
N VAL A 210 -15.84 -16.17 -1.81
CA VAL A 210 -15.40 -15.06 -0.95
C VAL A 210 -16.56 -14.14 -0.54
N TYR A 211 -17.71 -14.22 -1.20
CA TYR A 211 -18.88 -13.42 -0.87
C TYR A 211 -19.77 -14.17 0.11
N ASN A 212 -20.11 -13.51 1.22
CA ASN A 212 -21.09 -14.00 2.16
C ASN A 212 -22.49 -13.89 1.54
N THR A 213 -22.92 -14.95 0.87
CA THR A 213 -24.20 -15.04 0.16
C THR A 213 -25.20 -15.94 0.89
N VAL A 214 -24.86 -16.36 2.11
CA VAL A 214 -25.72 -17.20 2.93
C VAL A 214 -26.82 -16.30 3.53
N PRO A 215 -28.10 -16.64 3.31
CA PRO A 215 -29.24 -15.85 3.79
C PRO A 215 -29.48 -15.97 5.30
#